data_AF-A0A534RSV1-F1
#
_entry.id   AF-A0A534RSV1-F1
#
_cell.length_a   1.000
_cell.length_b   1.000
_cell.length_c   1.000
_cell.angle_alpha   90.00
_cell.angle_beta   90.00
_cell.angle_gamma   90.00
#
_symmetry.space_group_name_H-M   'P 1'
#
loop_
_entity.id
_entity.type
_entity.pdbx_description
1 polymer ?
#
loop_
_entity_poly.entity_id
_entity_poly.type
_entity_poly.pdbx_seq_one_letter_code
_entity_poly.pdbx_strand_id
1 'polypeptide(L)'
;MAVGVPFLRAGEESWATTDTGVLRTGAAHFVSGRDRRGPTVGLEVAFRTLTPPGAEPQQGRLIVYGNAGFANNFFIEFLGNTDLFVNTVNWLAREPQAIAHRPHRQELGLQQFYVSAEEGDATFWAAAVVEPAIFAVIGLVLSVRRRWR
;
A
#
# COMPACT_ATOMS: atom_id res chain seq x y z
N MET A 1 -0.62 32.15 -8.47
CA MET A 1 0.31 31.01 -8.51
C MET A 1 -0.37 29.80 -7.90
N ALA A 2 -0.29 28.65 -8.57
CA ALA A 2 -0.73 27.38 -8.01
C ALA A 2 0.45 26.73 -7.28
N VAL A 3 0.20 26.15 -6.11
CA VAL A 3 1.23 25.42 -5.34
C VAL A 3 0.85 23.96 -5.35
N GLY A 4 1.80 23.10 -5.75
CA GLY A 4 1.63 21.65 -5.79
C GLY A 4 2.33 20.97 -4.61
N VAL A 5 1.64 20.09 -3.89
CA VAL A 5 2.18 19.30 -2.77
C VAL A 5 2.08 17.81 -3.10
N PRO A 6 3.20 17.09 -3.28
CA PRO A 6 3.16 15.65 -3.52
C PRO A 6 2.84 14.91 -2.21
N PHE A 7 1.88 13.99 -2.25
CA PHE A 7 1.49 13.20 -1.07
C PHE A 7 1.53 11.68 -1.29
N LEU A 8 1.58 11.22 -2.55
CA LEU A 8 1.72 9.80 -2.88
C LEU A 8 2.92 9.62 -3.84
N ARG A 9 3.89 8.80 -3.43
CA ARG A 9 5.11 8.52 -4.21
C ARG A 9 5.23 7.01 -4.45
N ALA A 10 5.76 6.66 -5.60
CA ALA A 10 6.15 5.28 -5.88
C ALA A 10 7.43 4.91 -5.11
N GLY A 11 7.73 3.61 -5.01
CA GLY A 11 8.96 3.12 -4.39
C GLY A 11 10.21 3.54 -5.15
N GLU A 12 11.38 3.48 -4.49
CA GLU A 12 12.67 3.92 -5.06
C GLU A 12 13.10 3.10 -6.30
N GLU A 13 12.66 1.84 -6.35
CA GLU A 13 12.88 0.94 -7.48
C GLU A 13 11.89 1.12 -8.63
N SER A 14 10.84 1.91 -8.45
CA SER A 14 9.92 2.27 -9.52
C SER A 14 10.46 3.44 -10.35
N TRP A 15 10.10 3.49 -11.63
CA TRP A 15 10.47 4.60 -12.50
C TRP A 15 9.32 5.00 -13.43
N ALA A 16 9.34 6.26 -13.85
CA ALA A 16 8.53 6.77 -14.95
C ALA A 16 9.39 6.79 -16.22
N THR A 17 8.83 6.26 -17.31
CA THR A 17 9.43 6.31 -18.64
C THR A 17 8.49 7.01 -19.63
N THR A 18 9.06 7.72 -20.59
CA THR A 18 8.33 8.29 -21.74
C THR A 18 8.31 7.35 -22.93
N ASP A 19 8.99 6.20 -22.85
CA ASP A 19 9.05 5.19 -23.90
C ASP A 19 7.76 4.38 -23.93
N THR A 20 6.90 4.66 -24.92
CA THR A 20 5.64 3.91 -25.11
C THR A 20 5.85 2.54 -25.76
N GLY A 21 7.05 2.26 -26.29
CA GLY A 21 7.40 0.98 -26.88
C GLY A 21 7.33 -0.18 -25.89
N VAL A 22 7.49 0.11 -24.59
CA VAL A 22 7.35 -0.87 -23.49
C VAL A 22 5.95 -1.48 -23.44
N LEU A 23 4.91 -0.72 -23.82
CA LEU A 23 3.52 -1.20 -23.82
C LEU A 23 3.27 -2.26 -24.90
N ARG A 24 4.01 -2.19 -26.00
CA ARG A 24 3.91 -3.16 -27.11
C ARG A 24 4.76 -4.39 -26.87
N THR A 25 5.94 -4.20 -26.30
CA THR A 25 6.93 -5.28 -26.14
C THR A 25 6.76 -6.05 -24.83
N GLY A 26 6.12 -5.46 -23.82
CA GLY A 26 5.96 -6.05 -22.48
C GLY A 26 7.26 -6.10 -21.67
N ALA A 27 8.37 -5.63 -22.24
CA ALA A 27 9.69 -5.64 -21.61
C ALA A 27 10.10 -4.20 -21.25
N ALA A 28 9.90 -3.83 -19.99
CA ALA A 28 10.33 -2.54 -19.47
C ALA A 28 11.68 -2.70 -18.72
N HIS A 29 12.66 -1.87 -19.06
CA HIS A 29 13.90 -1.74 -18.31
C HIS A 29 14.19 -0.26 -18.08
N PHE A 30 14.78 0.07 -16.93
CA PHE A 30 15.17 1.43 -16.61
C PHE A 30 16.32 1.88 -17.52
N VAL A 31 16.17 3.05 -18.13
CA VAL A 31 17.20 3.69 -18.94
C VAL A 31 17.69 4.97 -18.25
N SER A 32 18.94 4.93 -17.79
CA SER A 32 19.60 6.09 -17.18
C SER A 32 19.64 7.28 -18.14
N GLY A 33 19.39 8.49 -17.63
CA GLY A 33 19.33 9.73 -18.40
C GLY A 33 18.01 9.99 -19.13
N ARG A 34 17.16 8.96 -19.30
CA ARG A 34 15.82 9.09 -19.88
C ARG A 34 14.72 9.00 -18.81
N ASP A 35 14.81 7.97 -17.98
CA ASP A 35 13.76 7.59 -17.05
C ASP A 35 13.97 8.24 -15.66
N ARG A 36 12.88 8.42 -14.89
CA ARG A 36 12.90 9.10 -13.58
C ARG A 36 12.48 8.14 -12.47
N ARG A 37 13.34 7.95 -11.46
CA ARG A 37 13.04 7.08 -10.30
C ARG A 37 12.06 7.71 -9.32
N GLY A 38 11.33 6.87 -8.59
CA GLY A 38 10.41 7.26 -7.52
C GLY A 38 9.39 8.33 -7.93
N PRO A 39 8.66 8.16 -9.06
CA PRO A 39 7.74 9.19 -9.53
C PRO A 39 6.63 9.49 -8.50
N THR A 40 6.24 10.76 -8.45
CA THR A 40 5.01 11.17 -7.75
C THR A 40 3.80 10.62 -8.49
N VAL A 41 2.96 9.88 -7.78
CA VAL A 41 1.74 9.25 -8.31
C VAL A 41 0.46 9.89 -7.76
N GLY A 42 0.57 10.78 -6.76
CA GLY A 42 -0.52 11.59 -6.23
C GLY A 42 -0.04 12.99 -5.83
N LEU A 43 -0.75 14.01 -6.32
CA LEU A 43 -0.41 15.43 -6.16
C LEU A 43 -1.64 16.23 -5.74
N GLU A 44 -1.50 17.05 -4.71
CA GLU A 44 -2.44 18.12 -4.40
C GLU A 44 -2.01 19.41 -5.10
N VAL A 45 -2.97 20.14 -5.67
CA VAL A 45 -2.76 21.46 -6.27
C VAL A 45 -3.76 22.43 -5.66
N ALA A 46 -3.25 23.47 -4.99
CA ALA A 46 -4.06 24.57 -4.52
C ALA A 46 -3.95 25.75 -5.49
N PHE A 47 -5.08 26.34 -5.85
CA PHE A 47 -5.17 27.45 -6.82
C PHE A 47 -6.16 28.52 -6.37
N ARG A 48 -6.05 29.74 -6.92
CA ARG A 48 -7.04 30.79 -6.69
C ARG A 48 -8.20 30.61 -7.66
N THR A 49 -9.42 30.63 -7.17
CA THR A 49 -10.61 30.60 -8.04
C THR A 49 -10.94 31.98 -8.55
N LEU A 50 -11.64 32.04 -9.68
CA LEU A 50 -12.23 33.29 -10.16
C LEU A 50 -13.30 33.73 -9.16
N THR A 51 -13.10 34.89 -8.57
CA THR A 51 -13.99 35.46 -7.56
C THR A 51 -14.63 36.71 -8.14
N PRO A 52 -15.96 36.92 -8.00
CA PRO A 52 -16.62 38.14 -8.45
C PRO A 52 -16.04 39.40 -7.80
N PRO A 53 -16.13 40.58 -8.45
CA PRO A 53 -15.72 41.83 -7.85
C PRO A 53 -16.46 42.07 -6.53
N GLY A 54 -15.71 42.33 -5.45
CA GLY A 54 -16.27 42.59 -4.11
C GLY A 54 -16.47 41.35 -3.22
N ALA A 55 -16.18 40.14 -3.71
CA ALA A 55 -16.20 38.93 -2.89
C ALA A 55 -14.79 38.54 -2.41
N GLU A 56 -14.74 37.87 -1.25
CA GLU A 56 -13.49 37.38 -0.66
C GLU A 56 -12.81 36.33 -1.55
N PRO A 57 -11.48 36.43 -1.79
CA PRO A 57 -10.77 35.48 -2.64
C PRO A 57 -10.93 34.03 -2.15
N GLN A 58 -11.46 33.17 -3.01
CA GLN A 58 -11.60 31.75 -2.70
C GLN A 58 -10.42 30.94 -3.25
N GLN A 59 -10.03 29.91 -2.48
CA GLN A 59 -8.99 28.97 -2.88
C GLN A 59 -9.63 27.64 -3.31
N GLY A 60 -9.33 27.18 -4.51
CA GLY A 60 -9.68 25.86 -5.01
C GLY A 60 -8.61 24.83 -4.66
N ARG A 61 -9.04 23.58 -4.59
CA ARG A 61 -8.17 22.41 -4.39
C ARG A 61 -8.42 21.41 -5.50
N LEU A 62 -7.35 20.77 -5.96
CA LEU A 62 -7.38 19.68 -6.94
C LEU A 62 -6.50 18.57 -6.40
N ILE A 63 -6.99 17.33 -6.45
CA ILE A 63 -6.19 16.14 -6.18
C ILE A 63 -6.05 15.38 -7.50
N VAL A 64 -4.82 15.05 -7.87
CA VAL A 64 -4.49 14.34 -9.11
C VAL A 64 -3.84 13.01 -8.78
N TYR A 65 -4.38 11.93 -9.35
CA TYR A 65 -3.80 10.59 -9.30
C TYR A 65 -3.34 10.15 -10.70
N GLY A 66 -2.20 9.46 -10.76
CA GLY A 66 -1.66 8.93 -12.02
C GLY A 66 -2.37 7.69 -12.56
N ASN A 67 -3.33 7.13 -11.82
CA ASN A 67 -4.07 5.93 -12.19
C ASN A 67 -5.50 6.03 -11.65
N ALA A 68 -6.50 5.71 -12.46
CA ALA A 68 -7.90 5.62 -12.03
C ALA A 68 -8.29 4.22 -11.54
N GLY A 69 -7.50 3.20 -11.88
CA GLY A 69 -7.77 1.80 -11.58
C GLY A 69 -7.91 1.49 -10.09
N PHE A 70 -7.26 2.26 -9.20
CA PHE A 70 -7.40 2.06 -7.75
C PHE A 70 -8.84 2.25 -7.25
N ALA A 71 -9.64 3.06 -7.95
CA ALA A 71 -11.00 3.42 -7.57
C ALA A 71 -12.07 2.64 -8.34
N ASN A 72 -11.71 1.53 -9.02
CA ASN A 72 -12.68 0.70 -9.73
C ASN A 72 -13.25 -0.42 -8.83
N ASN A 73 -14.38 -1.01 -9.21
CA ASN A 73 -15.06 -2.04 -8.40
C ASN A 73 -14.18 -3.26 -8.06
N PHE A 74 -13.19 -3.56 -8.89
CA PHE A 74 -12.29 -4.70 -8.67
C PHE A 74 -11.22 -4.39 -7.62
N PHE A 75 -10.63 -3.19 -7.65
CA PHE A 75 -9.53 -2.80 -6.77
C PHE A 75 -9.94 -1.92 -5.59
N ILE A 76 -11.15 -1.39 -5.54
CA ILE A 76 -11.56 -0.45 -4.48
C ILE A 76 -11.45 -1.09 -3.09
N GLU A 77 -11.71 -2.38 -2.97
CA GLU A 77 -11.61 -3.14 -1.71
C GLU A 77 -10.19 -3.63 -1.41
N PHE A 78 -9.22 -3.45 -2.32
CA PHE A 78 -7.84 -3.85 -2.09
C PHE A 78 -7.13 -2.84 -1.19
N LEU A 79 -6.54 -3.36 -0.10
CA LEU A 79 -5.69 -2.61 0.82
C LEU A 79 -6.36 -1.30 1.29
N GLY A 80 -5.72 -0.16 1.02
CA GLY A 80 -6.18 1.17 1.42
C GLY A 80 -6.90 1.96 0.32
N ASN A 81 -7.31 1.34 -0.80
CA ASN A 81 -7.86 2.07 -1.95
C ASN A 81 -9.18 2.78 -1.61
N THR A 82 -10.11 2.10 -0.92
CA THR A 82 -11.34 2.71 -0.39
C THR A 82 -11.02 3.89 0.50
N ASP A 83 -10.07 3.72 1.42
CA ASP A 83 -9.69 4.77 2.37
C ASP A 83 -9.12 5.99 1.67
N LEU A 84 -8.19 5.79 0.74
CA LEU A 84 -7.59 6.85 -0.06
C LEU A 84 -8.66 7.63 -0.84
N PHE A 85 -9.57 6.93 -1.51
CA PHE A 85 -10.61 7.56 -2.33
C PHE A 85 -11.58 8.39 -1.48
N VAL A 86 -12.16 7.81 -0.43
CA VAL A 86 -13.16 8.53 0.38
C VAL A 86 -12.50 9.66 1.18
N ASN A 87 -11.28 9.48 1.70
CA ASN A 87 -10.56 10.57 2.38
C ASN A 87 -10.22 11.71 1.41
N THR A 88 -9.96 11.41 0.14
CA THR A 88 -9.79 12.44 -0.90
C THR A 88 -11.07 13.25 -1.09
N VAL A 89 -12.22 12.57 -1.17
CA VAL A 89 -13.52 13.25 -1.31
C VAL A 89 -13.79 14.13 -0.08
N ASN A 90 -13.55 13.63 1.13
CA ASN A 90 -13.71 14.41 2.37
C ASN A 90 -12.77 15.64 2.40
N TRP A 91 -11.52 15.48 1.95
CA TRP A 91 -10.57 16.59 1.84
C TRP A 91 -11.04 17.67 0.85
N LEU A 92 -11.55 17.25 -0.31
CA LEU A 92 -12.08 18.15 -1.34
C LEU A 92 -13.39 18.82 -0.90
N ALA A 93 -14.22 18.12 -0.11
CA ALA A 93 -15.43 18.65 0.52
C ALA A 93 -15.15 19.64 1.67
N ARG A 94 -13.87 19.87 2.02
CA ARG A 94 -13.42 20.70 3.15
C ARG A 94 -13.89 20.18 4.51
N GLU A 95 -13.98 18.86 4.65
CA GLU A 95 -14.31 18.18 5.90
C GLU A 95 -13.08 17.42 6.44
N PRO A 96 -12.02 18.11 6.91
CA PRO A 96 -10.80 17.44 7.36
C PRO A 96 -11.05 16.54 8.58
N GLN A 97 -12.03 16.87 9.42
CA GLN A 97 -12.46 16.03 10.54
C GLN A 97 -13.06 14.68 10.12
N ALA A 98 -13.49 14.52 8.86
CA ALA A 98 -14.02 13.27 8.33
C ALA A 98 -12.93 12.37 7.71
N ILE A 99 -11.68 12.81 7.71
CA ILE A 99 -10.55 11.98 7.29
C ILE A 99 -10.21 11.02 8.42
N ALA A 100 -10.45 9.73 8.17
CA ALA A 100 -10.21 8.67 9.13
C ALA A 100 -9.81 7.37 8.42
N HIS A 101 -9.25 6.46 9.19
CA HIS A 101 -9.07 5.07 8.78
C HIS A 101 -10.40 4.33 8.96
N ARG A 102 -10.84 3.58 7.94
CA ARG A 102 -12.07 2.77 8.04
C ARG A 102 -11.72 1.41 8.63
N PRO A 103 -12.59 0.84 9.48
CA PRO A 103 -12.38 -0.50 10.00
C PRO A 103 -12.23 -1.47 8.82
N HIS A 104 -11.13 -2.21 8.80
CA HIS A 104 -10.95 -3.27 7.82
C HIS A 104 -12.10 -4.26 7.98
N ARG A 105 -12.89 -4.46 6.93
CA ARG A 105 -13.76 -5.63 6.85
C ARG A 105 -12.82 -6.81 6.71
N GLN A 106 -12.64 -7.59 7.77
CA GLN A 106 -11.91 -8.85 7.73
C GLN A 106 -12.71 -9.83 6.86
N GLU A 107 -12.58 -9.70 5.54
CA GLU A 107 -13.10 -10.68 4.61
C GLU A 107 -12.10 -11.84 4.55
N LEU A 108 -12.55 -12.99 5.05
CA LEU A 108 -11.79 -14.24 5.02
C LEU A 108 -11.32 -14.51 3.57
N GLY A 109 -10.00 -14.48 3.36
CA GLY A 109 -9.38 -14.74 2.06
C GLY A 109 -8.75 -13.54 1.33
N LEU A 110 -9.01 -12.29 1.74
CA LEU A 110 -8.41 -11.10 1.10
C LEU A 110 -7.20 -10.52 1.87
N GLN A 111 -7.13 -10.78 3.19
CA GLN A 111 -5.97 -10.46 4.03
C GLN A 111 -5.09 -11.71 4.21
N GLN A 112 -4.57 -12.24 3.10
CA GLN A 112 -3.61 -13.33 3.16
C GLN A 112 -2.22 -12.74 3.45
N PHE A 113 -1.62 -13.19 4.54
CA PHE A 113 -0.21 -12.95 4.82
C PHE A 113 0.59 -13.70 3.73
N TYR A 114 1.20 -12.97 2.80
CA TYR A 114 1.99 -13.57 1.72
C TYR A 114 3.35 -14.00 2.29
N VAL A 115 3.39 -15.20 2.87
CA VAL A 115 4.62 -15.87 3.26
C VAL A 115 5.22 -16.49 2.00
N SER A 116 6.52 -16.33 1.76
CA SER A 116 7.17 -17.10 0.69
C SER A 116 7.01 -18.60 0.94
N ALA A 117 7.03 -19.44 -0.11
CA ALA A 117 6.90 -20.89 0.07
C ALA A 117 7.94 -21.44 1.07
N GLU A 118 9.16 -20.87 1.05
CA GLU A 118 10.25 -21.24 1.93
C GLU A 118 10.01 -20.82 3.40
N GLU A 119 9.53 -19.61 3.65
CA GLU A 119 9.16 -19.15 5.00
C GLU A 119 7.94 -19.91 5.55
N GLY A 120 7.03 -20.34 4.66
CA GLY A 120 5.85 -21.13 5.01
C GLY A 120 6.25 -22.53 5.48
N ASP A 121 7.13 -23.19 4.73
CA ASP A 121 7.69 -24.50 5.09
C ASP A 121 8.49 -24.42 6.38
N ALA A 122 9.34 -23.40 6.55
CA ALA A 122 10.10 -23.21 7.78
C ALA A 122 9.18 -23.05 9.00
N THR A 123 8.13 -22.23 8.88
CA THR A 123 7.13 -22.02 9.95
C THR A 123 6.39 -23.32 10.26
N PHE A 124 5.99 -24.08 9.23
CA PHE A 124 5.32 -25.36 9.41
C PHE A 124 6.20 -26.37 10.15
N TRP A 125 7.45 -26.59 9.72
CA TRP A 125 8.34 -27.54 10.39
C TRP A 125 8.69 -27.11 11.82
N ALA A 126 8.88 -25.81 12.06
CA ALA A 126 9.15 -25.29 13.39
C ALA A 126 7.99 -25.57 14.35
N ALA A 127 6.76 -25.20 13.97
CA ALA A 127 5.60 -25.32 14.85
C ALA A 127 5.04 -26.75 14.93
N ALA A 128 4.96 -27.47 13.80
CA ALA A 128 4.32 -28.78 13.75
C ALA A 128 5.25 -29.92 14.21
N VAL A 129 6.57 -29.74 14.13
CA VAL A 129 7.53 -30.83 14.36
C VAL A 129 8.55 -30.48 15.44
N VAL A 130 9.29 -29.37 15.29
CA VAL A 130 10.38 -29.04 16.22
C VAL A 130 9.84 -28.79 17.62
N GLU A 131 8.80 -27.97 17.76
CA GLU A 131 8.21 -27.65 19.06
C GLU A 131 7.69 -28.91 19.80
N PRO A 132 6.83 -29.77 19.21
CA PRO A 132 6.42 -31.03 19.84
C PRO A 132 7.59 -31.98 20.14
N ALA A 133 8.59 -32.06 19.27
CA ALA A 133 9.75 -32.93 19.47
C ALA A 133 10.59 -32.51 20.68
N ILE A 134 10.75 -31.21 20.92
CA ILE A 134 11.43 -30.69 22.12
C ILE A 134 10.72 -31.18 23.38
N PHE A 135 9.40 -31.07 23.45
CA PHE A 135 8.64 -31.56 24.60
C PHE A 135 8.76 -33.08 24.77
N ALA A 136 8.72 -33.85 23.67
CA ALA A 136 8.88 -35.30 23.71
C ALA A 136 10.27 -35.72 24.23
N VAL A 137 11.34 -35.06 23.77
CA VAL A 137 12.71 -35.30 24.22
C VAL A 137 12.87 -34.98 25.71
N ILE A 138 12.34 -33.84 26.16
CA ILE A 138 12.36 -33.47 27.58
C ILE A 138 11.65 -34.55 28.41
N GLY A 139 10.46 -34.97 27.99
CA GLY A 139 9.71 -36.03 28.65
C GLY A 139 10.47 -37.36 28.73
N LEU A 140 11.12 -37.76 27.63
CA LEU A 140 11.94 -38.97 27.56
C LEU A 140 13.14 -38.90 28.52
N VAL A 141 13.89 -37.80 28.48
CA VAL A 141 15.08 -37.59 29.33
C VAL A 141 14.70 -37.65 30.81
N LEU A 142 13.61 -36.97 31.20
CA LEU A 142 13.12 -37.01 32.58
C LEU A 142 12.67 -38.41 33.01
N SER A 143 11.99 -39.14 32.11
CA SER A 143 11.52 -40.51 32.39
C SER A 143 12.67 -41.49 32.58
N VAL A 144 13.70 -41.41 31.74
CA VAL A 144 14.91 -42.22 31.87
C VAL A 144 15.65 -41.84 33.15
N ARG A 145 15.89 -40.55 33.43
CA ARG A 145 16.53 -40.13 34.69
C ARG A 145 15.80 -40.63 35.95
N ARG A 146 14.46 -40.71 35.92
CA ARG A 146 13.67 -41.25 37.03
C ARG A 146 13.81 -42.76 37.21
N ARG A 147 14.10 -43.50 36.15
CA ARG A 147 14.27 -44.97 36.20
C ARG A 147 15.65 -45.42 36.67
N TRP A 148 16.65 -44.54 36.56
CA TRP A 148 18.05 -44.83 36.92
C TRP A 148 18.46 -44.22 38.27
N ARG A 149 17.53 -43.55 38.94
CA ARG A 149 17.57 -43.22 40.37
C ARG A 149 16.72 -44.24 41.12
#